data_AF-A0A0R3QFH6-F1
#
_entry.id   AF-A0A0R3QFH6-F1
#
_cell.length_a   1.000
_cell.length_b   1.000
_cell.length_c   1.000
_cell.angle_alpha   90.00
_cell.angle_beta   90.00
_cell.angle_gamma   90.00
#
_symmetry.space_group_name_H-M   'P 1'
#
loop_
_entity.id
_entity.type
_entity.pdbx_description
1 polymer ?
#
loop_
_entity_poly.entity_id
_entity_poly.type
_entity_poly.pdbx_seq_one_letter_code
_entity_poly.pdbx_strand_id
1 'polypeptide(L)'
;VTASSEGRGIISRLVDGIFKEIGTSERHRVTASMLEIYEEKVIDLLCISRECLQIRESKGAVFVQGLSVHPVSCLEDAMKLLQKGCQLRSRGETAMNDKSSRSHAIFTLCIEGNESAESTLFKAKLHLVDLAGSERLKKTQAEGERMREGIKINEGLLALGNVIASLTDQNATGRHIPYRVTKITRLLQDSLGGNSYTVMIACISPADTNADET
;
A
#
# COMPACT_ATOMS: atom_id res chain seq x y z
N VAL A 1 23.62 10.16 5.02
CA VAL A 1 23.80 10.42 3.57
C VAL A 1 22.68 11.32 3.10
N THR A 2 22.90 12.63 3.10
CA THR A 2 21.93 13.61 2.58
C THR A 2 22.04 13.62 1.06
N ALA A 3 21.30 12.72 0.40
CA ALA A 3 21.09 12.82 -1.04
C ALA A 3 20.48 14.20 -1.34
N SER A 4 21.04 14.88 -2.35
CA SER A 4 20.50 16.12 -2.92
C SER A 4 19.01 15.93 -3.22
N SER A 5 18.24 17.01 -3.09
CA SER A 5 16.77 16.99 -3.25
C SER A 5 16.30 16.52 -4.62
N GLU A 6 17.17 16.40 -5.62
CA GLU A 6 16.83 15.99 -6.99
C GLU A 6 16.66 14.47 -7.15
N GLY A 7 17.38 13.63 -6.38
CA GLY A 7 17.32 12.17 -6.51
C GLY A 7 16.27 11.46 -5.64
N ARG A 8 15.50 12.19 -4.84
CA ARG A 8 14.55 11.58 -3.89
C ARG A 8 13.27 11.13 -4.59
N GLY A 9 12.86 9.88 -4.33
CA GLY A 9 11.55 9.35 -4.76
C GLY A 9 10.37 9.97 -4.00
N ILE A 10 9.15 9.68 -4.44
CA ILE A 10 7.91 10.28 -3.92
C ILE A 10 7.74 10.06 -2.42
N ILE A 11 8.04 8.85 -1.91
CA ILE A 11 7.88 8.51 -0.49
C ILE A 11 8.71 9.45 0.38
N SER A 12 10.00 9.60 0.07
CA SER A 12 10.89 10.46 0.85
C SER A 12 10.43 11.92 0.85
N ARG A 13 9.91 12.43 -0.27
CA ARG A 13 9.39 13.81 -0.37
C ARG A 13 8.11 14.00 0.43
N LEU A 14 7.20 13.03 0.39
CA LEU A 14 5.95 13.07 1.15
C LEU A 14 6.22 13.04 2.66
N VAL A 15 7.10 12.14 3.12
CA VAL A 15 7.46 12.07 4.54
C VAL A 15 8.11 13.36 5.01
N ASP A 16 9.07 13.89 4.24
CA ASP A 16 9.72 15.17 4.55
C ASP A 16 8.71 16.33 4.60
N GLY A 17 7.75 16.37 3.66
CA GLY A 17 6.66 17.35 3.65
C GLY A 17 5.76 17.24 4.88
N ILE A 18 5.37 16.03 5.28
CA ILE A 18 4.56 15.82 6.49
C ILE A 18 5.28 16.35 7.72
N PHE A 19 6.55 15.99 7.92
CA PHE A 19 7.31 16.43 9.10
C PHE A 19 7.61 17.94 9.10
N LYS A 20 7.70 18.57 7.93
CA LYS A 20 7.75 20.04 7.82
C LYS A 20 6.44 20.70 8.23
N GLU A 21 5.31 20.12 7.86
CA GLU A 21 3.98 20.67 8.16
C GLU A 21 3.60 20.50 9.64
N ILE A 22 3.74 19.29 10.19
CA ILE A 22 3.37 19.03 11.60
C ILE A 22 4.39 19.59 12.61
N GLY A 23 5.58 19.96 12.12
CA GLY A 23 6.71 20.44 12.91
C GLY A 23 7.21 19.41 13.93
N THR A 24 8.04 19.86 14.88
CA THR A 24 8.54 19.05 15.99
C THR A 24 7.62 19.10 17.22
N SER A 25 6.34 19.39 17.02
CA SER A 25 5.39 19.55 18.13
C SER A 25 5.06 18.20 18.77
N GLU A 26 5.19 18.10 20.09
CA GLU A 26 4.80 16.91 20.87
C GLU A 26 3.29 16.59 20.80
N ARG A 27 2.49 17.46 20.16
CA ARG A 27 1.06 17.26 19.95
C ARG A 27 0.74 16.21 18.88
N HIS A 28 1.71 15.80 18.08
CA HIS A 28 1.53 14.84 17.00
C HIS A 28 2.28 13.54 17.29
N ARG A 29 1.58 12.43 17.16
CA ARG A 29 2.16 11.09 17.16
C ARG A 29 2.13 10.53 15.75
N VAL A 30 3.31 10.27 15.20
CA VAL A 30 3.46 9.62 13.90
C VAL A 30 3.91 8.18 14.10
N THR A 31 3.25 7.26 13.41
CA THR A 31 3.59 5.84 13.39
C THR A 31 3.61 5.30 11.98
N ALA A 32 4.39 4.25 11.75
CA ALA A 32 4.45 3.54 10.49
C ALA A 32 4.16 2.05 10.66
N SER A 33 3.55 1.46 9.63
CA SER A 33 3.42 0.02 9.45
C SER A 33 3.68 -0.34 8.00
N MET A 34 4.14 -1.55 7.73
CA MET A 34 4.34 -2.05 6.37
C MET A 34 3.87 -3.49 6.27
N LEU A 35 3.11 -3.80 5.23
CA LEU A 35 2.64 -5.16 4.96
C LEU A 35 2.78 -5.49 3.48
N GLU A 36 2.80 -6.78 3.18
CA GLU A 36 2.59 -7.31 1.83
C GLU A 36 1.31 -8.13 1.76
N ILE A 37 0.70 -8.13 0.57
CA ILE A 37 -0.36 -9.04 0.17
C ILE A 37 0.21 -9.92 -0.94
N TYR A 38 0.35 -11.21 -0.66
CA TYR A 38 0.86 -12.20 -1.59
C TYR A 38 -0.07 -13.43 -1.56
N GLU A 39 -0.62 -13.81 -2.71
CA GLU A 39 -1.63 -14.88 -2.83
C GLU A 39 -2.80 -14.73 -1.82
N GLU A 40 -3.35 -13.52 -1.68
CA GLU A 40 -4.39 -13.20 -0.69
C GLU A 40 -3.99 -13.50 0.78
N LYS A 41 -2.70 -13.60 1.09
CA LYS A 41 -2.17 -13.66 2.47
C LYS A 41 -1.59 -12.30 2.84
N VAL A 42 -1.90 -11.82 4.05
CA VAL A 42 -1.38 -10.55 4.56
C VAL A 42 -0.23 -10.86 5.49
N ILE A 43 0.94 -10.29 5.22
CA ILE A 43 2.16 -10.54 5.99
C ILE A 43 2.74 -9.20 6.43
N ASP A 44 3.15 -9.12 7.69
CA ASP A 44 3.85 -7.95 8.22
C ASP A 44 5.30 -7.91 7.70
N LEU A 45 5.69 -6.79 7.09
CA LEU A 45 7.04 -6.59 6.56
C LEU A 45 8.00 -5.95 7.56
N LEU A 46 7.56 -5.54 8.74
CA LEU A 46 8.39 -4.96 9.80
C LEU A 46 8.60 -5.92 10.99
N CYS A 47 7.91 -7.07 10.98
CA CYS A 47 8.08 -8.17 11.91
C CYS A 47 8.89 -9.33 11.29
N ILE A 48 9.58 -10.10 12.13
CA ILE A 48 10.27 -11.32 11.68
C ILE A 48 9.26 -12.47 11.50
N SER A 49 8.16 -12.44 12.26
CA SER A 49 7.07 -13.40 12.10
C SER A 49 6.41 -13.23 10.74
N ARG A 50 6.29 -14.34 10.01
CA ARG A 50 5.63 -14.42 8.68
C ARG A 50 4.21 -14.98 8.79
N GLU A 51 3.59 -14.83 9.96
CA GLU A 51 2.21 -15.28 10.18
C GLU A 51 1.24 -14.54 9.27
N CYS A 52 0.23 -15.26 8.77
CA CYS A 52 -0.81 -14.66 7.96
C CYS A 52 -1.77 -13.87 8.87
N LEU A 53 -1.75 -12.55 8.74
CA LEU A 53 -2.61 -11.65 9.49
C LEU A 53 -4.03 -11.62 8.92
N GLN A 54 -4.97 -11.25 9.80
CA GLN A 54 -6.39 -11.17 9.48
C GLN A 54 -6.85 -9.71 9.37
N ILE A 55 -7.65 -9.42 8.33
CA ILE A 55 -8.32 -8.14 8.15
C ILE A 55 -9.61 -8.16 8.98
N ARG A 56 -9.75 -7.18 9.87
CA ARG A 56 -10.93 -6.96 10.70
C ARG A 56 -11.53 -5.58 10.44
N GLU A 57 -12.75 -5.41 10.88
CA GLU A 57 -13.50 -4.17 10.78
C GLU A 57 -14.06 -3.83 12.16
N SER A 58 -13.92 -2.59 12.60
CA SER A 58 -14.49 -2.11 13.86
C SER A 58 -14.95 -0.67 13.69
N LYS A 59 -16.21 -0.39 14.06
CA LYS A 59 -16.84 0.93 13.90
C LYS A 59 -16.70 1.49 12.47
N GLY A 60 -16.79 0.62 11.46
CA GLY A 60 -16.65 0.98 10.05
C GLY A 60 -15.21 1.18 9.55
N ALA A 61 -14.20 1.10 10.42
CA ALA A 61 -12.80 1.22 10.04
C ALA A 61 -12.17 -0.17 9.82
N VAL A 62 -11.53 -0.37 8.67
CA VAL A 62 -10.79 -1.59 8.35
C VAL A 62 -9.37 -1.52 8.93
N PHE A 63 -8.92 -2.62 9.55
CA PHE A 63 -7.57 -2.74 10.10
C PHE A 63 -7.06 -4.18 10.04
N VAL A 64 -5.74 -4.36 10.16
CA VAL A 64 -5.10 -5.67 10.21
C VAL A 64 -4.77 -6.01 11.66
N GLN A 65 -5.36 -7.08 12.17
CA GLN A 65 -5.08 -7.52 13.54
C GLN A 65 -3.66 -8.09 13.63
N GLY A 66 -2.90 -7.62 14.62
CA GLY A 66 -1.53 -8.08 14.86
C GLY A 66 -0.47 -7.43 13.97
N LEU A 67 -0.84 -6.48 13.11
CA LEU A 67 0.12 -5.71 12.33
C LEU A 67 0.96 -4.84 13.26
N SER A 68 2.29 -4.93 13.15
CA SER A 68 3.20 -4.14 13.94
C SER A 68 3.15 -2.66 13.55
N VAL A 69 3.19 -1.81 14.57
CA VAL A 69 3.13 -0.36 14.45
C VAL A 69 4.35 0.21 15.16
N HIS A 70 5.14 1.00 14.44
CA HIS A 70 6.42 1.52 14.92
C HIS A 70 6.37 3.04 14.98
N PRO A 71 6.85 3.68 16.07
CA PRO A 71 6.92 5.14 16.14
C PRO A 71 7.93 5.69 15.13
N VAL A 72 7.64 6.86 14.58
CA VAL A 72 8.48 7.56 13.61
C VAL A 72 8.61 9.01 14.06
N SER A 73 9.83 9.47 14.34
CA SER A 73 10.06 10.85 14.81
C SER A 73 10.62 11.76 13.72
N CYS A 74 11.15 11.18 12.65
CA CYS A 74 11.73 11.93 11.55
C CYS A 74 11.73 11.14 10.23
N LEU A 75 12.14 11.82 9.15
CA LEU A 75 12.35 11.21 7.83
C LEU A 75 13.25 9.98 7.90
N GLU A 76 14.35 10.04 8.65
CA GLU A 76 15.31 8.94 8.72
C GLU A 76 14.69 7.66 9.29
N ASP A 77 13.86 7.78 10.33
CA ASP A 77 13.15 6.65 10.94
C ASP A 77 12.20 5.99 9.94
N ALA A 78 11.42 6.79 9.21
CA ALA A 78 10.49 6.29 8.21
C ALA A 78 11.23 5.55 7.10
N MET A 79 12.33 6.12 6.60
CA MET A 79 13.13 5.51 5.53
C MET A 79 13.83 4.24 6.01
N LYS A 80 14.28 4.17 7.27
CA LYS A 80 14.82 2.95 7.88
C LYS A 80 13.78 1.83 7.91
N LEU A 81 12.55 2.13 8.33
CA LEU A 81 11.44 1.15 8.34
C LEU A 81 11.08 0.70 6.93
N LEU A 82 10.97 1.63 5.98
CA LEU A 82 10.73 1.30 4.58
C LEU A 82 11.82 0.37 4.03
N GLN A 83 13.10 0.71 4.25
CA GLN A 83 14.22 -0.11 3.79
C GLN A 83 14.22 -1.50 4.44
N LYS A 84 13.93 -1.59 5.74
CA LYS A 84 13.78 -2.86 6.45
C LYS A 84 12.66 -3.71 5.83
N GLY A 85 11.51 -3.10 5.56
CA GLY A 85 10.39 -3.78 4.93
C GLY A 85 10.68 -4.25 3.51
N CYS A 86 11.35 -3.43 2.69
CA CYS A 86 11.82 -3.84 1.36
C CYS A 86 12.80 -5.03 1.43
N GLN A 87 13.73 -5.03 2.39
CA GLN A 87 14.66 -6.15 2.59
C GLN A 87 13.92 -7.43 3.02
N LEU A 88 12.95 -7.33 3.92
CA LEU A 88 12.17 -8.49 4.35
C LEU A 88 11.25 -9.00 3.23
N ARG A 89 10.68 -8.11 2.41
CA ARG A 89 9.99 -8.49 1.17
C ARG A 89 10.92 -9.27 0.23
N SER A 90 12.11 -8.73 -0.04
CA SER A 90 13.12 -9.35 -0.91
C SER A 90 13.63 -10.69 -0.38
N ARG A 91 13.80 -10.88 0.94
CA ARG A 91 14.20 -12.18 1.52
C ARG A 91 13.15 -13.29 1.34
N GLY A 92 11.90 -12.94 1.01
CA GLY A 92 10.87 -13.89 0.61
C GLY A 92 11.06 -14.43 -0.81
N GLU A 93 11.99 -13.85 -1.58
CA GLU A 93 12.40 -14.26 -2.93
C GLU A 93 13.45 -15.36 -2.79
N THR A 94 13.03 -16.62 -2.85
CA THR A 94 13.97 -17.68 -3.22
C THR A 94 14.44 -17.42 -4.66
N ALA A 95 15.68 -17.77 -4.99
CA ALA A 95 16.41 -17.44 -6.23
C ALA A 95 15.75 -17.84 -7.58
N MET A 96 14.50 -18.30 -7.54
CA MET A 96 13.69 -18.70 -8.68
C MET A 96 12.44 -17.82 -8.89
N ASN A 97 12.06 -16.95 -7.95
CA ASN A 97 10.81 -16.17 -7.98
C ASN A 97 11.08 -14.68 -7.78
N ASP A 98 10.82 -13.87 -8.80
CA ASP A 98 10.69 -12.42 -8.66
C ASP A 98 9.37 -12.10 -7.93
N LYS A 99 9.37 -12.30 -6.62
CA LYS A 99 8.19 -12.15 -5.77
C LYS A 99 7.76 -10.69 -5.61
N SER A 100 8.69 -9.74 -5.77
CA SER A 100 8.37 -8.30 -5.75
C SER A 100 7.36 -7.91 -6.83
N SER A 101 7.50 -8.42 -8.04
CA SER A 101 6.53 -8.20 -9.14
C SER A 101 5.14 -8.81 -8.86
N ARG A 102 5.04 -9.70 -7.86
CA ARG A 102 3.90 -10.58 -7.60
C ARG A 102 3.21 -10.36 -6.25
N SER A 103 3.67 -9.38 -5.47
CA SER A 103 3.01 -8.99 -4.23
C SER A 103 2.70 -7.50 -4.23
N HIS A 104 1.58 -7.13 -3.62
CA HIS A 104 1.29 -5.73 -3.32
C HIS A 104 1.96 -5.38 -1.99
N ALA A 105 2.66 -4.26 -1.91
CA ALA A 105 3.18 -3.74 -0.65
C ALA A 105 2.45 -2.45 -0.25
N ILE A 106 2.10 -2.33 1.02
CA ILE A 106 1.46 -1.13 1.56
C ILE A 106 2.32 -0.63 2.73
N PHE A 107 2.92 0.55 2.55
CA PHE A 107 3.55 1.31 3.62
C PHE A 107 2.56 2.37 4.10
N THR A 108 2.21 2.34 5.38
CA THR A 108 1.21 3.24 5.95
C THR A 108 1.86 4.12 6.99
N LEU A 109 1.69 5.44 6.86
CA LEU A 109 1.96 6.41 7.92
C LEU A 109 0.63 6.82 8.55
N CYS A 110 0.55 6.75 9.87
CA CYS A 110 -0.59 7.21 10.64
C CYS A 110 -0.16 8.38 11.51
N ILE A 111 -0.83 9.52 11.34
CA ILE A 111 -0.64 10.74 12.11
C ILE A 111 -1.84 10.91 13.01
N GLU A 112 -1.60 11.02 14.31
CA GLU A 112 -2.63 11.32 15.31
C GLU A 112 -2.20 12.59 16.04
N GLY A 113 -3.12 13.52 16.28
CA GLY A 113 -2.80 14.74 17.00
C GLY A 113 -4.01 15.59 17.36
N ASN A 114 -3.75 16.80 17.85
CA ASN A 114 -4.76 17.77 18.26
C ASN A 114 -4.73 18.99 17.35
N GLU A 115 -5.85 19.29 16.69
CA GLU A 115 -5.98 20.39 15.73
C GLU A 115 -5.98 21.78 16.41
N SER A 116 -6.38 21.85 17.70
CA SER A 116 -6.39 23.09 18.49
C SER A 116 -6.27 22.82 20.00
N ALA A 117 -6.26 23.88 20.81
CA ALA A 117 -6.31 23.80 22.28
C ALA A 117 -7.62 23.17 22.81
N GLU A 118 -8.62 22.95 21.96
CA GLU A 118 -9.96 22.44 22.32
C GLU A 118 -10.09 20.91 22.25
N SER A 119 -8.97 20.18 22.27
CA SER A 119 -8.90 18.71 22.47
C SER A 119 -9.54 17.82 21.39
N THR A 120 -9.86 18.36 20.20
CA THR A 120 -10.36 17.52 19.11
C THR A 120 -9.21 16.69 18.53
N LEU A 121 -9.24 15.40 18.83
CA LEU A 121 -8.28 14.42 18.31
C LEU A 121 -8.58 14.14 16.85
N PHE A 122 -7.60 14.33 15.97
CA PHE A 122 -7.67 13.88 14.59
C PHE A 122 -6.78 12.65 14.38
N LYS A 123 -7.13 11.86 13.36
CA LYS A 123 -6.35 10.72 12.89
C LYS A 123 -6.36 10.72 11.37
N ALA A 124 -5.18 10.81 10.78
CA ALA A 124 -4.96 10.76 9.34
C ALA A 124 -4.08 9.56 8.97
N LYS A 125 -4.36 8.95 7.83
CA LYS A 125 -3.55 7.86 7.27
C LYS A 125 -3.07 8.26 5.88
N LEU A 126 -1.78 8.08 5.62
CA LEU A 126 -1.21 8.09 4.28
C LEU A 126 -0.83 6.67 3.91
N HIS A 127 -1.45 6.14 2.86
CA HIS A 127 -1.11 4.85 2.28
C HIS A 127 -0.23 5.05 1.05
N LEU A 128 0.96 4.45 1.07
CA LEU A 128 1.89 4.38 -0.04
C LEU A 128 1.90 2.94 -0.53
N VAL A 129 1.28 2.72 -1.69
CA VAL A 129 1.00 1.40 -2.22
C VAL A 129 1.88 1.14 -3.43
N ASP A 130 2.63 0.05 -3.38
CA ASP A 130 3.33 -0.53 -4.53
C ASP A 130 2.54 -1.74 -4.99
N LEU A 131 1.91 -1.63 -6.15
CA LEU A 131 1.05 -2.68 -6.69
C LEU A 131 1.90 -3.72 -7.44
N ALA A 132 1.49 -4.98 -7.36
CA ALA A 132 2.04 -6.02 -8.22
C ALA A 132 1.89 -5.64 -9.71
N GLY A 133 2.73 -6.25 -10.54
CA GLY A 133 2.73 -6.06 -11.98
C GLY A 133 1.36 -6.34 -12.60
N SER A 134 0.95 -5.48 -13.54
CA SER A 134 -0.31 -5.61 -14.28
C SER A 134 -0.20 -6.50 -15.51
N GLU A 135 0.99 -7.04 -15.79
CA GLU A 135 1.26 -7.80 -16.99
C GLU A 135 0.43 -9.08 -17.08
N ARG A 136 -0.03 -9.37 -18.30
CA ARG A 136 -0.89 -10.52 -18.54
C ARG A 136 -0.08 -11.82 -18.59
N LEU A 137 -0.63 -12.84 -17.93
CA LEU A 137 -0.06 -14.20 -17.89
C LEU A 137 0.29 -14.81 -19.26
N LYS A 138 -0.36 -14.38 -20.36
CA LYS A 138 -0.11 -14.90 -21.72
C LYS A 138 1.35 -14.75 -22.18
N LYS A 139 2.11 -13.81 -21.62
CA LYS A 139 3.54 -13.62 -21.91
C LYS A 139 4.45 -14.55 -21.10
N THR A 140 3.94 -15.14 -20.02
CA THR A 140 4.68 -16.03 -19.15
C THR A 140 4.37 -17.49 -19.53
N GLN A 141 5.38 -18.28 -19.88
CA GLN A 141 5.24 -19.74 -20.08
C GLN A 141 5.08 -20.46 -18.72
N ALA A 142 4.28 -19.89 -17.83
CA ALA A 142 4.10 -20.36 -16.47
C ALA A 142 3.04 -21.47 -16.43
N GLU A 143 3.44 -22.68 -16.04
CA GLU A 143 2.54 -23.82 -15.86
C GLU A 143 2.29 -24.12 -14.37
N GLY A 144 1.17 -24.79 -14.07
CA GLY A 144 0.84 -25.28 -12.72
C GLY A 144 0.60 -24.17 -11.68
N GLU A 145 1.28 -24.25 -10.54
CA GLU A 145 1.11 -23.33 -9.40
C GLU A 145 1.44 -21.87 -9.76
N ARG A 146 2.39 -21.63 -10.67
CA ARG A 146 2.74 -20.27 -11.12
C ARG A 146 1.62 -19.62 -11.94
N MET A 147 0.86 -20.39 -12.70
CA MET A 147 -0.31 -19.90 -13.42
C MET A 147 -1.39 -19.48 -12.43
N ARG A 148 -1.65 -20.31 -11.40
CA ARG A 148 -2.63 -20.00 -10.35
C ARG A 148 -2.27 -18.75 -9.55
N GLU A 149 -0.98 -18.58 -9.26
CA GLU A 149 -0.44 -17.39 -8.59
C GLU A 149 -0.69 -16.12 -9.42
N GLY A 150 -0.32 -16.10 -10.70
CA GLY A 150 -0.55 -14.94 -11.57
C GLY A 150 -2.03 -14.63 -11.82
N ILE A 151 -2.92 -15.62 -11.74
CA ILE A 151 -4.37 -15.39 -11.79
C ILE A 151 -4.80 -14.61 -10.55
N LYS A 152 -4.35 -15.01 -9.35
CA LYS A 152 -4.71 -14.34 -8.09
C LYS A 152 -4.16 -12.90 -8.00
N ILE A 153 -2.97 -12.66 -8.54
CA ILE A 153 -2.38 -11.31 -8.58
C ILE A 153 -3.23 -10.38 -9.45
N ASN A 154 -3.58 -10.86 -10.64
CA ASN A 154 -4.45 -10.12 -11.55
C ASN A 154 -5.88 -9.99 -11.04
N GLU A 155 -6.36 -10.92 -10.22
CA GLU A 155 -7.65 -10.81 -9.52
C GLU A 155 -7.67 -9.57 -8.58
N GLY A 156 -6.58 -9.33 -7.85
CA GLY A 156 -6.39 -8.14 -7.01
C GLY A 156 -6.50 -6.83 -7.80
N LEU A 157 -5.76 -6.73 -8.90
CA LEU A 157 -5.77 -5.54 -9.77
C LEU A 157 -7.11 -5.35 -10.50
N LEU A 158 -7.73 -6.43 -10.97
CA LEU A 158 -9.04 -6.39 -11.59
C LEU A 158 -10.12 -5.92 -10.60
N ALA A 159 -10.12 -6.44 -9.38
CA ALA A 159 -11.03 -5.99 -8.34
C ALA A 159 -10.83 -4.51 -8.01
N LEU A 160 -9.58 -4.05 -7.95
CA LEU A 160 -9.25 -2.64 -7.77
C LEU A 160 -9.83 -1.77 -8.91
N GLY A 161 -9.65 -2.20 -10.16
CA GLY A 161 -10.23 -1.54 -11.33
C GLY A 161 -11.76 -1.46 -11.27
N ASN A 162 -12.42 -2.56 -10.87
CA ASN A 162 -13.88 -2.60 -10.71
C ASN A 162 -14.39 -1.67 -9.60
N VAL A 163 -13.66 -1.56 -8.48
CA VAL A 163 -13.98 -0.63 -7.39
C VAL A 163 -13.88 0.80 -7.88
N ILE A 164 -12.78 1.16 -8.56
CA ILE A 164 -12.57 2.51 -9.11
C ILE A 164 -13.66 2.84 -10.13
N ALA A 165 -13.93 1.95 -11.08
CA ALA A 165 -14.98 2.14 -12.09
C ALA A 165 -16.36 2.39 -11.44
N SER A 166 -16.68 1.61 -10.40
CA SER A 166 -17.94 1.77 -9.66
C SER A 166 -18.02 3.09 -8.89
N LEU A 167 -16.89 3.61 -8.39
CA LEU A 167 -16.83 4.91 -7.70
C LEU A 167 -16.94 6.10 -8.65
N THR A 168 -16.47 5.94 -9.89
CA THR A 168 -16.51 7.00 -10.91
C THR A 168 -17.83 7.07 -11.68
N ASP A 169 -18.68 6.04 -11.61
CA ASP A 169 -19.96 6.00 -12.30
C ASP A 169 -20.98 6.95 -11.63
N GLN A 170 -21.12 8.15 -12.21
CA GLN A 170 -22.02 9.19 -11.71
C GLN A 170 -23.50 8.80 -11.79
N ASN A 171 -23.86 7.83 -12.63
CA ASN A 171 -25.25 7.36 -12.75
C ASN A 171 -25.62 6.32 -11.68
N ALA A 172 -24.64 5.88 -10.86
CA ALA A 172 -24.78 4.81 -9.90
C ALA A 172 -24.76 5.31 -8.43
N THR A 173 -25.32 6.49 -8.17
CA THR A 173 -25.44 7.03 -6.79
C THR A 173 -26.16 6.03 -5.88
N GLY A 174 -25.49 5.57 -4.82
CA GLY A 174 -26.03 4.58 -3.87
C GLY A 174 -25.83 3.12 -4.27
N ARG A 175 -25.11 2.82 -5.36
CA ARG A 175 -24.75 1.45 -5.73
C ARG A 175 -23.70 0.88 -4.77
N HIS A 176 -23.84 -0.41 -4.45
CA HIS A 176 -22.88 -1.14 -3.65
C HIS A 176 -21.50 -1.20 -4.35
N ILE A 177 -20.45 -0.73 -3.66
CA ILE A 177 -19.06 -0.79 -4.12
C ILE A 177 -18.42 -2.11 -3.65
N PRO A 178 -17.82 -2.93 -4.54
CA PRO A 178 -17.38 -4.29 -4.23
C PRO A 178 -16.02 -4.36 -3.51
N TYR A 179 -15.80 -3.59 -2.44
CA TYR A 179 -14.53 -3.58 -1.69
C TYR A 179 -14.12 -4.95 -1.12
N ARG A 180 -15.09 -5.83 -0.88
CA ARG A 180 -14.88 -7.11 -0.20
C ARG A 180 -14.35 -8.25 -1.10
N VAL A 181 -14.22 -8.01 -2.40
CA VAL A 181 -13.81 -9.06 -3.35
C VAL A 181 -12.37 -9.54 -3.09
N THR A 182 -11.45 -8.61 -2.81
CA THR A 182 -10.04 -8.95 -2.52
C THR A 182 -9.56 -8.26 -1.26
N LYS A 183 -8.47 -8.79 -0.68
CA LYS A 183 -7.86 -8.16 0.51
C LYS A 183 -7.31 -6.77 0.22
N ILE A 184 -6.79 -6.52 -0.99
CA ILE A 184 -6.25 -5.21 -1.37
C ILE A 184 -7.37 -4.15 -1.42
N THR A 185 -8.50 -4.44 -2.08
CA THR A 185 -9.63 -3.49 -2.15
C THR A 185 -10.26 -3.25 -0.80
N ARG A 186 -10.24 -4.25 0.08
CA ARG A 186 -10.80 -4.13 1.43
C ARG A 186 -9.91 -3.30 2.34
N LEU A 187 -8.58 -3.44 2.23
CA LEU A 187 -7.62 -2.62 2.98
C LEU A 187 -7.60 -1.16 2.52
N LEU A 188 -7.78 -0.93 1.22
CA LEU A 188 -7.78 0.39 0.62
C LEU A 188 -9.18 1.03 0.55
N GLN A 189 -10.20 0.42 1.17
CA GLN A 189 -11.57 0.93 1.15
C GLN A 189 -11.64 2.39 1.61
N ASP A 190 -10.99 2.73 2.73
CA ASP A 190 -10.94 4.08 3.28
C ASP A 190 -10.12 5.06 2.40
N SER A 191 -9.26 4.53 1.52
CA SER A 191 -8.41 5.34 0.64
C SER A 191 -9.09 5.65 -0.69
N LEU A 192 -9.76 4.65 -1.27
CA LEU A 192 -10.35 4.72 -2.62
C LEU A 192 -11.68 5.48 -2.64
N GLY A 193 -12.47 5.39 -1.57
CA GLY A 193 -13.73 6.11 -1.44
C GLY A 193 -13.82 6.93 -0.16
N GLY A 194 -14.90 7.70 -0.01
CA GLY A 194 -15.13 8.53 1.17
C GLY A 194 -14.36 9.85 1.13
N ASN A 195 -13.88 10.30 2.29
CA ASN A 195 -13.15 11.55 2.47
C ASN A 195 -11.63 11.34 2.38
N SER A 196 -11.17 10.84 1.23
CA SER A 196 -9.75 10.58 0.97
C SER A 196 -9.35 11.09 -0.40
N TYR A 197 -8.11 11.53 -0.53
CA TYR A 197 -7.50 11.85 -1.81
C TYR A 197 -6.67 10.66 -2.27
N THR A 198 -6.97 10.14 -3.46
CA THR A 198 -6.22 9.04 -4.07
C THR A 198 -5.60 9.50 -5.38
N VAL A 199 -4.30 9.19 -5.53
CA VAL A 199 -3.55 9.37 -6.77
C VAL A 199 -3.00 8.02 -7.19
N MET A 200 -3.29 7.61 -8.43
CA MET A 200 -2.72 6.43 -9.05
C MET A 200 -1.67 6.86 -10.08
N ILE A 201 -0.46 6.33 -9.96
CA ILE A 201 0.64 6.58 -10.90
C ILE A 201 0.86 5.30 -11.71
N ALA A 202 0.51 5.33 -12.99
CA ALA A 202 0.80 4.23 -13.91
C ALA A 202 2.23 4.41 -14.47
N CYS A 203 3.09 3.43 -14.21
CA CYS A 203 4.45 3.40 -14.72
C CYS A 203 4.49 2.55 -16.00
N ILE A 204 4.89 3.17 -17.11
CA ILE A 204 4.81 2.56 -18.45
C ILE A 204 6.20 2.50 -19.06
N SER A 205 6.52 1.39 -19.74
CA SER A 205 7.75 1.22 -20.52
C SER A 205 7.55 1.78 -21.93
N PRO A 206 8.47 2.62 -22.46
CA PRO A 206 8.38 3.11 -23.84
C PRO A 206 8.88 2.09 -24.88
N ALA A 207 9.26 0.88 -24.48
CA ALA A 207 9.82 -0.11 -25.39
C ALA A 207 8.75 -0.78 -26.26
N ASP A 208 9.04 -0.97 -27.56
CA ASP A 208 8.12 -1.61 -28.52
C ASP A 208 7.66 -3.00 -28.07
N THR A 209 8.52 -3.74 -27.37
CA THR A 209 8.20 -5.08 -26.82
C THR A 209 7.11 -5.04 -25.74
N ASN A 210 6.78 -3.86 -25.21
CA ASN A 210 5.74 -3.62 -24.21
C ASN A 210 4.47 -2.95 -24.78
N ALA A 211 4.37 -2.75 -26.10
CA ALA A 211 3.25 -2.04 -26.72
C ALA A 211 1.87 -2.62 -26.36
N ASP A 212 1.72 -3.95 -26.31
CA ASP A 212 0.45 -4.59 -25.96
C ASP A 212 0.04 -4.43 -24.47
N GLU A 213 0.99 -4.05 -23.60
CA GLU A 213 0.77 -3.85 -22.16
C GLU A 213 0.63 -2.35 -21.79
N THR A 214 0.79 -1.45 -22.77
CA THR A 214 0.81 0.01 -22.62
C THR A 214 -0.43 0.64 -23.25
#